data_AF-A0A4P8QEA9-F1
#
_entry.id   AF-A0A4P8QEA9-F1
#
_cell.length_a   1.000
_cell.length_b   1.000
_cell.length_c   1.000
_cell.angle_alpha   90.00
_cell.angle_beta   90.00
_cell.angle_gamma   90.00
#
_symmetry.space_group_name_H-M   'P 1'
#
loop_
_entity.id
_entity.type
_entity.pdbx_description
1 polymer ?
#
loop_
_entity_poly.entity_id
_entity_poly.type
_entity_poly.pdbx_seq_one_letter_code
_entity_poly.pdbx_strand_id
1 'polypeptide(L)'
;MSDLKQFQVDIEELLDVAYIREKWSPSNLIRRPVILNIHHLQDFLHLRPVVDLTNRKNTGSVAFLRECAGTTPIQRVLISHALRALGIEVILYRRVAELPWNRFNDAVMLSASESGVTESHALSRQLVTAARMRALPTYLLQHGVWIEQFGSPISFGSDYVLTWGDEHRAFFEDNRRHYLGLEVSNGANPPDAFIVTGGSRLAEAVAPGAGALQARLAVPSANFEKTILVGTNFHWGAHAEAGSTLDVLGRLAARHREWLFILKPHPLESAADYSELIRDNVVCFDDHTAILTDYHTPRVLRGVDAVASSLSSLLIDAAVAGRKIFQYATDNPYRYVGVTPRPMEQLSQSVIEHTPDRATEVVAQYAEGDHRHFWKRLAKLVGEATAPSGGALGAAHEIALLDLIEDNWARHSIADLRLEDLIDLDGSSLFDPNFYALQAGKAAAADDLMKHFLTVGSHNGLEPCALFDTAFYLRQARHAGLTINQSPVLHYIRRGDAMGLSPNPLFDPAFYKRQLPEDIANTSLLAHYIQVGESLGLKPSRRFDPSWYRAIYADLTFVERPLEHFVLFGQREGRAGHPRDAGDVLA
;
A
#
# COMPACT_ATOMS: atom_id res chain seq x y z
N MET A 1 -17.53 36.94 -35.75
CA MET A 1 -16.35 37.23 -34.89
C MET A 1 -16.54 36.76 -33.45
N SER A 2 -17.74 36.80 -32.88
CA SER A 2 -18.08 36.19 -31.57
C SER A 2 -17.83 34.68 -31.56
N ASP A 3 -18.30 33.97 -32.59
CA ASP A 3 -18.29 32.51 -32.61
C ASP A 3 -16.86 31.94 -32.78
N LEU A 4 -16.01 32.66 -33.54
CA LEU A 4 -14.59 32.33 -33.67
C LEU A 4 -13.82 32.55 -32.36
N LYS A 5 -14.18 33.57 -31.57
CA LYS A 5 -13.58 33.79 -30.24
C LYS A 5 -14.00 32.71 -29.26
N GLN A 6 -15.28 32.34 -29.25
CA GLN A 6 -15.77 31.26 -28.41
C GLN A 6 -15.11 29.94 -28.78
N PHE A 7 -15.06 29.59 -30.08
CA PHE A 7 -14.38 28.39 -30.57
C PHE A 7 -12.89 28.36 -30.19
N GLN A 8 -12.20 29.50 -30.24
CA GLN A 8 -10.81 29.59 -29.78
C GLN A 8 -10.70 29.34 -28.27
N VAL A 9 -11.58 29.90 -27.45
CA VAL A 9 -11.63 29.65 -26.00
C VAL A 9 -11.87 28.16 -25.74
N ASP A 10 -12.84 27.56 -26.41
CA ASP A 10 -13.16 26.14 -26.26
C ASP A 10 -11.96 25.23 -26.63
N ILE A 11 -11.23 25.56 -27.69
CA ILE A 11 -9.98 24.86 -28.05
C ILE A 11 -8.90 25.08 -27.00
N GLU A 12 -8.70 26.31 -26.55
CA GLU A 12 -7.68 26.64 -25.55
C GLU A 12 -7.95 25.93 -24.21
N GLU A 13 -9.22 25.81 -23.82
CA GLU A 13 -9.67 25.02 -22.67
C GLU A 13 -9.52 23.52 -22.90
N LEU A 14 -9.92 23.01 -24.07
CA LEU A 14 -9.75 21.59 -24.42
C LEU A 14 -8.27 21.19 -24.37
N LEU A 15 -7.37 22.06 -24.81
CA LEU A 15 -5.93 21.83 -24.88
C LEU A 15 -5.18 22.26 -23.62
N ASP A 16 -5.85 22.78 -22.58
CA ASP A 16 -5.24 23.29 -21.35
C ASP A 16 -4.11 24.32 -21.60
N VAL A 17 -4.28 25.19 -22.61
CA VAL A 17 -3.22 26.09 -23.10
C VAL A 17 -2.69 27.02 -22.00
N ALA A 18 -3.56 27.58 -21.16
CA ALA A 18 -3.16 28.47 -20.07
C ALA A 18 -2.28 27.77 -19.04
N TYR A 19 -2.72 26.60 -18.58
CA TYR A 19 -1.96 25.74 -17.68
C TYR A 19 -0.60 25.35 -18.27
N ILE A 20 -0.58 24.92 -19.54
CA ILE A 20 0.65 24.55 -20.25
C ILE A 20 1.62 25.73 -20.31
N ARG A 21 1.14 26.94 -20.62
CA ARG A 21 1.98 28.15 -20.70
C ARG A 21 2.64 28.49 -19.37
N GLU A 22 1.89 28.44 -18.27
CA GLU A 22 2.43 28.71 -16.93
C GLU A 22 3.44 27.64 -16.51
N LYS A 23 3.04 26.37 -16.61
CA LYS A 23 3.89 25.23 -16.22
C LYS A 23 5.18 25.19 -17.02
N TRP A 24 5.14 25.49 -18.32
CA TRP A 24 6.29 25.46 -19.23
C TRP A 24 7.04 26.78 -19.35
N SER A 25 6.89 27.69 -18.39
CA SER A 25 7.73 28.88 -18.32
C SER A 25 9.23 28.52 -18.22
N PRO A 26 10.14 29.31 -18.82
CA PRO A 26 11.58 29.00 -18.81
C PRO A 26 12.20 28.82 -17.42
N SER A 27 11.61 29.42 -16.38
CA SER A 27 12.02 29.29 -14.98
C SER A 27 11.65 27.95 -14.34
N ASN A 28 10.74 27.19 -14.95
CA ASN A 28 10.26 25.91 -14.44
C ASN A 28 10.92 24.70 -15.13
N LEU A 29 11.69 24.92 -16.20
CA LEU A 29 12.26 23.81 -16.98
C LEU A 29 13.51 23.23 -16.30
N ILE A 30 13.52 21.90 -16.16
CA ILE A 30 14.66 21.14 -15.66
C ILE A 30 15.64 20.92 -16.82
N ARG A 31 16.90 21.29 -16.63
CA ARG A 31 17.93 21.28 -17.70
C ARG A 31 18.97 20.17 -17.58
N ARG A 32 18.85 19.32 -16.57
CA ARG A 32 19.75 18.20 -16.32
C ARG A 32 19.02 16.86 -16.46
N PRO A 33 19.72 15.74 -16.67
CA PRO A 33 19.08 14.43 -16.72
C PRO A 33 18.36 14.10 -15.41
N VAL A 34 17.21 13.46 -15.52
CA VAL A 34 16.43 12.97 -14.38
C VAL A 34 16.22 11.46 -14.52
N ILE A 35 16.42 10.73 -13.43
CA ILE A 35 15.99 9.34 -13.29
C ILE A 35 14.64 9.34 -12.56
N LEU A 36 13.61 8.81 -13.20
CA LEU A 36 12.29 8.61 -12.60
C LEU A 36 12.22 7.19 -12.06
N ASN A 37 12.16 7.04 -10.74
CA ASN A 37 11.88 5.78 -10.09
C ASN A 37 10.36 5.56 -10.07
N ILE A 38 9.87 4.65 -10.91
CA ILE A 38 8.45 4.33 -10.98
C ILE A 38 8.31 2.86 -10.60
N HIS A 39 7.96 2.65 -9.33
CA HIS A 39 7.72 1.34 -8.77
C HIS A 39 6.23 1.01 -8.96
N HIS A 40 5.34 1.85 -8.44
CA HIS A 40 3.88 1.71 -8.51
C HIS A 40 3.22 2.53 -9.61
N LEU A 41 1.97 2.19 -9.95
CA LEU A 41 1.12 3.03 -10.80
C LEU A 41 0.94 4.44 -10.23
N GLN A 42 0.79 4.55 -8.91
CA GLN A 42 0.68 5.83 -8.23
C GLN A 42 1.94 6.69 -8.40
N ASP A 43 3.13 6.07 -8.48
CA ASP A 43 4.38 6.81 -8.76
C ASP A 43 4.33 7.43 -10.14
N PHE A 44 3.88 6.67 -11.14
CA PHE A 44 3.69 7.21 -12.48
C PHE A 44 2.73 8.39 -12.44
N LEU A 45 1.56 8.27 -11.81
CA LEU A 45 0.59 9.36 -11.75
C LEU A 45 1.15 10.61 -11.05
N HIS A 46 2.05 10.43 -10.08
CA HIS A 46 2.67 11.53 -9.34
C HIS A 46 3.86 12.17 -10.08
N LEU A 47 4.67 11.36 -10.77
CA LEU A 47 5.87 11.78 -11.51
C LEU A 47 5.55 12.20 -12.95
N ARG A 48 4.46 11.72 -13.55
CA ARG A 48 4.06 12.04 -14.92
C ARG A 48 3.94 13.56 -15.13
N PRO A 49 3.33 14.35 -14.23
CA PRO A 49 3.38 15.79 -14.30
C PRO A 49 4.79 16.41 -14.31
N VAL A 50 5.78 15.77 -13.68
CA VAL A 50 7.17 16.25 -13.64
C VAL A 50 7.88 16.03 -14.98
N VAL A 51 7.51 14.99 -15.73
CA VAL A 51 8.08 14.69 -17.07
C VAL A 51 7.94 15.87 -18.03
N ASP A 52 6.85 16.63 -17.90
CA ASP A 52 6.58 17.84 -18.69
C ASP A 52 7.71 18.89 -18.57
N LEU A 53 8.43 18.90 -17.44
CA LEU A 53 9.51 19.85 -17.16
C LEU A 53 10.87 19.41 -17.73
N THR A 54 11.03 18.13 -18.10
CA THR A 54 12.32 17.54 -18.52
C THR A 54 12.42 17.35 -20.03
N ASN A 55 11.32 17.02 -20.71
CA ASN A 55 11.35 16.60 -22.12
C ASN A 55 11.69 17.72 -23.15
N ARG A 56 11.46 19.00 -22.84
CA ARG A 56 11.59 20.09 -23.83
C ARG A 56 13.01 20.42 -24.32
N LYS A 57 14.04 19.78 -23.76
CA LYS A 57 15.45 19.98 -24.17
C LYS A 57 16.22 18.70 -24.49
N ASN A 58 15.54 17.55 -24.59
CA ASN A 58 16.18 16.25 -24.78
C ASN A 58 17.32 16.00 -23.76
N THR A 59 16.96 15.98 -22.48
CA THR A 59 17.91 15.98 -21.34
C THR A 59 18.52 14.62 -21.01
N GLY A 60 18.33 13.59 -21.84
CA GLY A 60 18.80 12.22 -21.56
C GLY A 60 18.13 11.57 -20.33
N SER A 61 16.92 12.01 -19.98
CA SER A 61 16.16 11.48 -18.85
C SER A 61 15.69 10.04 -19.08
N VAL A 62 15.59 9.29 -18.00
CA VAL A 62 15.26 7.86 -18.01
C VAL A 62 14.20 7.56 -16.94
N ALA A 63 13.36 6.57 -17.20
CA ALA A 63 12.48 5.97 -16.22
C ALA A 63 12.90 4.53 -15.95
N PHE A 64 13.06 4.20 -14.67
CA PHE A 64 13.28 2.84 -14.21
C PHE A 64 11.95 2.26 -13.78
N LEU A 65 11.53 1.18 -14.45
CA LEU A 65 10.30 0.46 -14.16
C LEU A 65 10.66 -0.94 -13.68
N ARG A 66 10.35 -1.24 -12.41
CA ARG A 66 10.55 -2.60 -11.90
C ARG A 66 9.39 -3.50 -12.35
N GLU A 67 9.69 -4.73 -12.74
CA GLU A 67 8.70 -5.63 -13.36
C GLU A 67 7.51 -6.04 -12.45
N CYS A 68 7.61 -5.88 -11.14
CA CYS A 68 6.75 -6.58 -10.16
C CYS A 68 5.98 -5.70 -9.19
N ALA A 69 6.18 -4.40 -9.27
CA ALA A 69 5.88 -3.50 -8.20
C ALA A 69 4.48 -2.92 -8.33
N GLY A 70 3.45 -3.63 -7.89
CA GLY A 70 2.08 -3.10 -7.86
C GLY A 70 1.58 -2.48 -9.18
N THR A 71 2.08 -2.95 -10.32
CA THR A 71 1.64 -2.58 -11.67
C THR A 71 1.29 -3.86 -12.43
N THR A 72 0.13 -3.87 -13.08
CA THR A 72 -0.24 -4.98 -13.96
C THR A 72 0.64 -4.97 -15.22
N PRO A 73 0.83 -6.11 -15.91
CA PRO A 73 1.59 -6.14 -17.17
C PRO A 73 1.09 -5.11 -18.19
N ILE A 74 -0.24 -4.93 -18.28
CA ILE A 74 -0.84 -3.95 -19.19
C ILE A 74 -0.49 -2.51 -18.78
N GLN A 75 -0.56 -2.17 -17.49
CA GLN A 75 -0.16 -0.83 -17.00
C GLN A 75 1.31 -0.53 -17.31
N ARG A 76 2.21 -1.51 -17.14
CA ARG A 76 3.63 -1.32 -17.49
C ARG A 76 3.82 -1.03 -18.98
N VAL A 77 3.11 -1.73 -19.86
CA VAL A 77 3.16 -1.46 -21.30
C VAL A 77 2.66 -0.05 -21.61
N LEU A 78 1.51 0.35 -21.03
CA LEU A 78 0.93 1.68 -21.23
C LEU A 78 1.87 2.80 -20.74
N ILE A 79 2.40 2.68 -19.52
CA ILE A 79 3.36 3.64 -18.95
C ILE A 79 4.62 3.71 -19.81
N SER A 80 5.17 2.56 -20.20
CA SER A 80 6.37 2.50 -21.04
C SER A 80 6.15 3.19 -22.39
N HIS A 81 4.98 2.97 -23.00
CA HIS A 81 4.62 3.60 -24.26
C HIS A 81 4.46 5.12 -24.10
N ALA A 82 3.72 5.56 -23.08
CA ALA A 82 3.49 6.97 -22.78
C ALA A 82 4.81 7.73 -22.56
N LEU A 83 5.73 7.17 -21.77
CA LEU A 83 7.03 7.78 -21.50
C LEU A 83 7.94 7.82 -22.74
N ARG A 84 8.00 6.74 -23.53
CA ARG A 84 8.78 6.71 -24.79
C ARG A 84 8.24 7.68 -25.83
N ALA A 85 6.92 7.84 -25.92
CA ALA A 85 6.31 8.86 -26.78
C ALA A 85 6.73 10.29 -26.38
N LEU A 86 7.07 10.48 -25.11
CA LEU A 86 7.64 11.72 -24.57
C LEU A 86 9.18 11.71 -24.58
N GLY A 87 9.84 10.88 -25.38
CA GLY A 87 11.30 10.87 -25.51
C GLY A 87 12.06 10.45 -24.24
N ILE A 88 11.38 9.92 -23.23
CA ILE A 88 12.00 9.37 -22.03
C ILE A 88 12.38 7.92 -22.29
N GLU A 89 13.66 7.58 -22.08
CA GLU A 89 14.10 6.19 -22.13
C GLU A 89 13.45 5.40 -21.00
N VAL A 90 12.97 4.19 -21.28
CA VAL A 90 12.38 3.32 -20.26
C VAL A 90 13.22 2.06 -20.14
N ILE A 91 13.84 1.89 -18.97
CA ILE A 91 14.60 0.70 -18.61
C ILE A 91 13.72 -0.14 -17.69
N LEU A 92 13.29 -1.28 -18.21
CA LEU A 92 12.67 -2.33 -17.41
C LEU A 92 13.78 -3.10 -16.71
N TYR A 93 13.62 -3.36 -15.43
CA TYR A 93 14.60 -4.11 -14.67
C TYR A 93 13.92 -5.03 -13.66
N ARG A 94 14.56 -6.17 -13.41
CA ARG A 94 14.17 -7.09 -12.35
C ARG A 94 14.97 -6.76 -11.10
N ARG A 95 16.29 -6.68 -11.23
CA ARG A 95 17.23 -6.44 -10.12
C ARG A 95 17.96 -5.11 -10.26
N VAL A 96 18.21 -4.41 -9.15
CA VAL A 96 18.94 -3.14 -9.12
C VAL A 96 20.34 -3.26 -9.72
N ALA A 97 20.96 -4.44 -9.60
CA ALA A 97 22.26 -4.75 -10.18
C ALA A 97 22.29 -4.76 -11.73
N GLU A 98 21.14 -4.92 -12.39
CA GLU A 98 21.02 -4.93 -13.86
C GLU A 98 21.09 -3.53 -14.47
N LEU A 99 20.92 -2.49 -13.65
CA LEU A 99 20.80 -1.12 -14.13
C LEU A 99 22.15 -0.57 -14.61
N PRO A 100 22.18 0.15 -15.76
CA PRO A 100 23.41 0.66 -16.36
C PRO A 100 23.83 1.99 -15.72
N TRP A 101 24.17 1.92 -14.43
CA TRP A 101 24.43 3.09 -13.56
C TRP A 101 25.49 4.06 -14.07
N ASN A 102 26.50 3.57 -14.79
CA ASN A 102 27.58 4.37 -15.37
C ASN A 102 27.12 5.42 -16.39
N ARG A 103 25.87 5.34 -16.86
CA ARG A 103 25.28 6.30 -17.81
C ARG A 103 24.74 7.57 -17.16
N PHE A 104 24.65 7.65 -15.83
CA PHE A 104 23.82 8.64 -15.16
C PHE A 104 24.55 9.53 -14.13
N ASN A 105 25.86 9.74 -14.28
CA ASN A 105 26.70 10.41 -13.28
C ASN A 105 26.28 11.86 -12.92
N ASP A 106 25.53 12.57 -13.77
CA ASP A 106 25.04 13.93 -13.52
C ASP A 106 23.52 14.02 -13.26
N ALA A 107 22.86 12.86 -13.18
CA ALA A 107 21.42 12.78 -13.06
C ALA A 107 20.94 13.02 -11.62
N VAL A 108 19.68 13.43 -11.49
CA VAL A 108 18.97 13.49 -10.20
C VAL A 108 17.89 12.42 -10.21
N MET A 109 17.79 11.65 -9.13
CA MET A 109 16.73 10.65 -9.01
C MET A 109 15.51 11.25 -8.31
N LEU A 110 14.34 11.08 -8.91
CA LEU A 110 13.05 11.40 -8.30
C LEU A 110 12.30 10.10 -8.03
N SER A 111 11.83 9.94 -6.80
CA SER A 111 10.95 8.87 -6.36
C SER A 111 9.64 9.46 -5.84
N ALA A 112 8.56 8.68 -5.80
CA ALA A 112 7.26 9.11 -5.26
C ALA A 112 6.78 8.25 -4.08
N SER A 113 7.19 6.99 -4.05
CA SER A 113 6.94 6.07 -2.94
C SER A 113 8.23 5.36 -2.54
N GLU A 114 8.59 5.48 -1.27
CA GLU A 114 9.59 4.67 -0.60
C GLU A 114 9.38 4.83 0.91
N SER A 115 9.71 3.81 1.69
CA SER A 115 9.70 3.83 3.15
C SER A 115 10.18 2.50 3.72
N GLY A 116 10.38 2.43 5.03
CA GLY A 116 10.57 1.17 5.76
C GLY A 116 9.28 0.46 6.19
N VAL A 117 8.10 0.92 5.74
CA VAL A 117 6.80 0.45 6.27
C VAL A 117 6.28 -0.79 5.54
N THR A 118 6.47 -0.87 4.22
CA THR A 118 6.00 -2.00 3.41
C THR A 118 7.13 -2.57 2.58
N GLU A 119 7.06 -3.85 2.26
CA GLU A 119 8.08 -4.53 1.42
C GLU A 119 8.21 -3.86 0.04
N SER A 120 7.09 -3.49 -0.58
CA SER A 120 7.13 -2.79 -1.88
C SER A 120 7.80 -1.42 -1.77
N HIS A 121 7.50 -0.67 -0.71
CA HIS A 121 8.18 0.60 -0.46
C HIS A 121 9.68 0.40 -0.14
N ALA A 122 10.06 -0.72 0.47
CA ALA A 122 11.45 -1.10 0.71
C ALA A 122 12.20 -1.49 -0.57
N LEU A 123 11.54 -2.13 -1.54
CA LEU A 123 12.13 -2.42 -2.87
C LEU A 123 12.34 -1.16 -3.71
N SER A 124 11.45 -0.17 -3.58
CA SER A 124 11.63 1.16 -4.16
C SER A 124 12.79 1.89 -3.47
N ARG A 125 12.81 1.87 -2.13
CA ARG A 125 13.91 2.40 -1.31
C ARG A 125 15.27 1.82 -1.70
N GLN A 126 15.36 0.52 -1.97
CA GLN A 126 16.60 -0.13 -2.42
C GLN A 126 17.20 0.55 -3.66
N LEU A 127 16.37 0.88 -4.65
CA LEU A 127 16.83 1.54 -5.85
C LEU A 127 17.40 2.93 -5.54
N VAL A 128 16.74 3.67 -4.65
CA VAL A 128 17.16 4.99 -4.18
C VAL A 128 18.47 4.90 -3.39
N THR A 129 18.59 3.93 -2.47
CA THR A 129 19.82 3.64 -1.73
C THR A 129 20.98 3.32 -2.67
N ALA A 130 20.75 2.55 -3.74
CA ALA A 130 21.77 2.26 -4.74
C ALA A 130 22.19 3.50 -5.55
N ALA A 131 21.27 4.44 -5.81
CA ALA A 131 21.60 5.73 -6.41
C ALA A 131 22.47 6.59 -5.48
N ARG A 132 22.16 6.63 -4.18
CA ARG A 132 22.93 7.36 -3.16
C ARG A 132 24.35 6.81 -2.98
N MET A 133 24.53 5.50 -3.03
CA MET A 133 25.86 4.87 -3.04
C MET A 133 26.75 5.36 -4.20
N ARG A 134 26.13 5.84 -5.28
CA ARG A 134 26.79 6.37 -6.48
C ARG A 134 26.86 7.89 -6.47
N ALA A 135 26.57 8.52 -5.33
CA ALA A 135 26.55 9.98 -5.17
C ALA A 135 25.60 10.68 -6.16
N LEU A 136 24.47 10.04 -6.49
CA LEU A 136 23.37 10.71 -7.19
C LEU A 136 22.47 11.40 -6.15
N PRO A 137 22.13 12.68 -6.31
CA PRO A 137 21.15 13.35 -5.46
C PRO A 137 19.78 12.71 -5.64
N THR A 138 19.08 12.44 -4.54
CA THR A 138 17.74 11.82 -4.60
C THR A 138 16.68 12.64 -3.86
N TYR A 139 15.49 12.75 -4.47
CA TYR A 139 14.33 13.44 -3.91
C TYR A 139 13.10 12.54 -3.90
N LEU A 140 12.35 12.58 -2.80
CA LEU A 140 11.08 11.90 -2.64
C LEU A 140 9.91 12.89 -2.71
N LEU A 141 9.07 12.75 -3.73
CA LEU A 141 7.83 13.50 -3.94
C LEU A 141 6.65 12.69 -3.36
N GLN A 142 6.50 12.71 -2.05
CA GLN A 142 5.50 11.92 -1.30
C GLN A 142 4.12 11.87 -2.00
N HIS A 143 3.64 10.66 -2.30
CA HIS A 143 2.40 10.41 -3.05
C HIS A 143 1.10 10.50 -2.23
N GLY A 144 1.13 10.52 -0.89
CA GLY A 144 -0.06 10.40 -0.04
C GLY A 144 -0.05 11.22 1.25
N VAL A 145 -1.25 11.47 1.80
CA VAL A 145 -1.44 12.16 3.09
C VAL A 145 -1.29 11.09 4.16
N TRP A 146 -0.31 11.23 5.04
CA TRP A 146 -0.12 10.29 6.13
C TRP A 146 -1.09 10.62 7.27
N ILE A 147 -2.15 9.82 7.40
CA ILE A 147 -3.17 9.98 8.46
C ILE A 147 -3.12 8.88 9.53
N GLU A 148 -2.19 7.94 9.40
CA GLU A 148 -2.12 6.75 10.22
C GLU A 148 -1.06 6.84 11.32
N GLN A 149 -1.41 6.24 12.45
CA GLN A 149 -0.49 5.97 13.52
C GLN A 149 0.23 4.61 13.31
N PHE A 150 1.28 4.56 12.47
CA PHE A 150 2.19 3.39 12.31
C PHE A 150 2.88 2.90 13.59
N GLY A 151 2.92 1.59 13.85
CA GLY A 151 3.55 1.01 15.04
C GLY A 151 5.08 1.20 15.15
N SER A 152 5.76 1.74 14.14
CA SER A 152 7.22 1.98 14.15
C SER A 152 7.59 3.29 13.42
N PRO A 153 8.73 3.91 13.75
CA PRO A 153 9.23 5.09 13.04
C PRO A 153 9.42 4.82 11.54
N ILE A 154 9.01 5.78 10.73
CA ILE A 154 9.13 5.73 9.27
C ILE A 154 10.52 6.25 8.88
N SER A 155 11.20 5.50 8.01
CA SER A 155 12.44 5.94 7.38
C SER A 155 12.30 5.92 5.86
N PHE A 156 12.82 6.95 5.21
CA PHE A 156 12.86 7.14 3.77
C PHE A 156 14.27 6.93 3.23
N GLY A 157 14.37 6.46 1.98
CA GLY A 157 15.65 6.21 1.32
C GLY A 157 16.34 7.47 0.80
N SER A 158 15.56 8.48 0.39
CA SER A 158 16.09 9.66 -0.27
C SER A 158 16.89 10.58 0.64
N ASP A 159 17.85 11.29 0.04
CA ASP A 159 18.57 12.38 0.71
C ASP A 159 17.61 13.49 1.16
N TYR A 160 16.64 13.81 0.30
CA TYR A 160 15.65 14.85 0.58
C TYR A 160 14.22 14.35 0.38
N VAL A 161 13.35 14.68 1.32
CA VAL A 161 11.92 14.35 1.31
C VAL A 161 11.13 15.65 1.12
N LEU A 162 10.43 15.74 0.00
CA LEU A 162 9.61 16.90 -0.31
C LEU A 162 8.28 16.78 0.41
N THR A 163 8.00 17.76 1.27
CA THR A 163 6.77 17.84 2.04
C THR A 163 5.86 18.92 1.46
N TRP A 164 4.56 18.76 1.68
CA TRP A 164 3.56 19.63 1.06
C TRP A 164 3.38 20.94 1.80
N GLY A 165 3.62 20.95 3.12
CA GLY A 165 3.47 22.10 4.01
C GLY A 165 4.24 21.87 5.31
N ASP A 166 4.18 22.85 6.20
CA ASP A 166 4.89 22.82 7.48
C ASP A 166 4.30 21.77 8.42
N GLU A 167 2.98 21.61 8.49
CA GLU A 167 2.37 20.53 9.28
C GLU A 167 2.79 19.12 8.81
N HIS A 168 2.87 18.91 7.49
CA HIS A 168 3.32 17.62 6.94
C HIS A 168 4.79 17.34 7.26
N ARG A 169 5.62 18.39 7.34
CA ARG A 169 7.01 18.29 7.81
C ARG A 169 7.07 17.99 9.31
N ALA A 170 6.33 18.74 10.12
CA ALA A 170 6.25 18.55 11.57
C ALA A 170 5.74 17.15 11.95
N PHE A 171 4.90 16.52 11.12
CA PHE A 171 4.50 15.13 11.32
C PHE A 171 5.68 14.15 11.37
N PHE A 172 6.75 14.40 10.61
CA PHE A 172 7.95 13.56 10.62
C PHE A 172 9.02 14.02 11.62
N GLU A 173 9.11 15.33 11.85
CA GLU A 173 10.12 15.92 12.74
C GLU A 173 9.72 15.86 14.22
N ASP A 174 8.47 16.23 14.52
CA ASP A 174 8.03 16.63 15.86
C ASP A 174 6.96 15.72 16.46
N ASN A 175 6.16 15.01 15.65
CA ASN A 175 5.16 14.09 16.19
C ASN A 175 5.84 12.87 16.80
N ARG A 176 5.91 12.85 18.13
CA ARG A 176 6.43 11.76 18.93
C ARG A 176 5.30 10.83 19.39
N ARG A 177 5.64 9.57 19.62
CA ARG A 177 4.76 8.55 20.20
C ARG A 177 5.38 7.90 21.41
N HIS A 178 4.53 7.39 22.28
CA HIS A 178 4.95 6.59 23.42
C HIS A 178 4.90 5.11 23.07
N TYR A 179 6.06 4.46 23.06
CA TYR A 179 6.20 3.01 22.93
C TYR A 179 6.91 2.46 24.16
N LEU A 180 6.25 1.56 24.91
CA LEU A 180 6.76 1.01 26.17
C LEU A 180 7.26 2.08 27.17
N GLY A 181 6.59 3.23 27.22
CA GLY A 181 6.95 4.35 28.11
C GLY A 181 8.08 5.25 27.59
N LEU A 182 8.64 4.98 26.41
CA LEU A 182 9.66 5.81 25.75
C LEU A 182 9.05 6.65 24.63
N GLU A 183 9.46 7.92 24.54
CA GLU A 183 9.07 8.81 23.44
C GLU A 183 9.92 8.51 22.19
N VAL A 184 9.28 8.24 21.05
CA VAL A 184 9.94 7.92 19.78
C VAL A 184 9.32 8.77 18.66
N SER A 185 10.13 9.40 17.82
CA SER A 185 9.65 10.19 16.67
C SER A 185 8.96 9.30 15.62
N ASN A 186 7.93 9.83 14.94
CA ASN A 186 7.33 9.20 13.77
C ASN A 186 8.29 9.12 12.57
N GLY A 187 9.28 10.01 12.46
CA GLY A 187 10.29 10.01 11.41
C GLY A 187 11.68 9.65 11.96
N ALA A 188 12.41 8.80 11.23
CA ALA A 188 13.79 8.43 11.55
C ALA A 188 14.84 9.17 10.69
N ASN A 189 14.41 9.91 9.67
CA ASN A 189 15.28 10.77 8.86
C ASN A 189 15.66 12.03 9.64
N PRO A 190 16.85 12.62 9.38
CA PRO A 190 17.24 13.84 10.05
C PRO A 190 16.36 15.03 9.60
N PRO A 191 16.11 16.04 10.46
CA PRO A 191 15.21 17.16 10.13
C PRO A 191 15.59 17.94 8.85
N ASP A 192 16.88 18.04 8.54
CA ASP A 192 17.38 18.71 7.33
C ASP A 192 17.10 17.94 6.03
N ALA A 193 16.63 16.68 6.12
CA ALA A 193 16.15 15.94 4.97
C ALA A 193 14.81 16.48 4.43
N PHE A 194 14.00 17.14 5.26
CA PHE A 194 12.65 17.56 4.86
C PHE A 194 12.63 18.97 4.26
N ILE A 195 12.06 19.10 3.06
CA ILE A 195 11.97 20.37 2.33
C ILE A 195 10.51 20.65 1.96
N VAL A 196 9.96 21.75 2.47
CA VAL A 196 8.61 22.20 2.13
C VAL A 196 8.59 22.77 0.72
N THR A 197 7.86 22.13 -0.18
CA THR A 197 7.80 22.54 -1.59
C THR A 197 6.39 22.66 -2.15
N GLY A 198 5.37 22.17 -1.44
CA GLY A 198 4.08 21.83 -2.03
C GLY A 198 4.09 20.40 -2.57
N GLY A 199 3.08 20.03 -3.36
CA GLY A 199 3.02 18.71 -3.99
C GLY A 199 2.60 18.81 -5.45
N SER A 200 3.13 17.94 -6.31
CA SER A 200 2.80 17.93 -7.75
C SER A 200 1.30 17.73 -7.96
N ARG A 201 0.70 16.79 -7.23
CA ARG A 201 -0.73 16.49 -7.23
C ARG A 201 -1.58 17.73 -6.93
N LEU A 202 -1.22 18.48 -5.90
CA LEU A 202 -1.96 19.68 -5.48
C LEU A 202 -1.70 20.85 -6.44
N ALA A 203 -0.49 20.96 -6.99
CA ALA A 203 -0.15 21.94 -8.02
C ALA A 203 -0.98 21.72 -9.31
N GLU A 204 -1.22 20.46 -9.69
CA GLU A 204 -2.13 20.11 -10.78
C GLU A 204 -3.58 20.48 -10.45
N ALA A 205 -4.01 20.25 -9.21
CA ALA A 205 -5.39 20.47 -8.76
C ALA A 205 -5.77 21.97 -8.70
N VAL A 206 -4.81 22.85 -8.37
CA VAL A 206 -5.03 24.31 -8.28
C VAL A 206 -4.65 25.09 -9.54
N ALA A 207 -4.22 24.39 -10.60
CA ALA A 207 -3.86 25.00 -11.87
C ALA A 207 -5.02 25.78 -12.51
N PRO A 208 -4.75 26.90 -13.22
CA PRO A 208 -5.80 27.65 -13.90
C PRO A 208 -6.43 26.84 -15.04
N GLY A 209 -7.74 27.03 -15.23
CA GLY A 209 -8.54 26.36 -16.26
C GLY A 209 -9.16 25.05 -15.76
N ALA A 210 -10.48 24.93 -15.87
CA ALA A 210 -11.22 23.71 -15.54
C ALA A 210 -11.06 22.61 -16.60
N GLY A 211 -10.65 22.99 -17.83
CA GLY A 211 -10.56 22.13 -19.00
C GLY A 211 -11.94 21.66 -19.49
N ALA A 212 -12.01 21.19 -20.74
CA ALA A 212 -13.24 20.60 -21.31
C ALA A 212 -13.42 19.14 -20.83
N LEU A 213 -13.71 18.94 -19.53
CA LEU A 213 -13.72 17.64 -18.86
C LEU A 213 -14.57 16.59 -19.59
N GLN A 214 -15.81 16.92 -19.97
CA GLN A 214 -16.70 15.99 -20.66
C GLN A 214 -16.12 15.56 -22.01
N ALA A 215 -15.56 16.52 -22.77
CA ALA A 215 -14.90 16.22 -24.05
C ALA A 215 -13.65 15.35 -23.86
N ARG A 216 -12.87 15.59 -22.78
CA ARG A 216 -11.69 14.78 -22.42
C ARG A 216 -12.04 13.35 -22.02
N LEU A 217 -13.20 13.14 -21.41
CA LEU A 217 -13.71 11.83 -21.02
C LEU A 217 -14.58 11.17 -22.11
N ALA A 218 -14.65 11.77 -23.30
CA ALA A 218 -15.52 11.32 -24.40
C ALA A 218 -16.99 11.14 -23.99
N VAL A 219 -17.44 11.91 -23.00
CA VAL A 219 -18.83 11.96 -22.58
C VAL A 219 -19.60 12.77 -23.63
N PRO A 220 -20.69 12.24 -24.21
CA PRO A 220 -21.53 13.00 -25.12
C PRO A 220 -21.91 14.34 -24.48
N SER A 221 -21.89 15.41 -25.26
CA SER A 221 -22.20 16.77 -24.81
C SER A 221 -23.69 16.91 -24.47
N ALA A 222 -24.09 16.33 -23.34
CA ALA A 222 -25.28 16.71 -22.61
C ALA A 222 -24.90 17.87 -21.67
N ASN A 223 -25.77 18.87 -21.59
CA ASN A 223 -25.65 19.95 -20.60
C ASN A 223 -26.01 19.39 -19.22
N PHE A 224 -25.11 18.61 -18.63
CA PHE A 224 -25.28 18.15 -17.25
C PHE A 224 -25.23 19.37 -16.32
N GLU A 225 -26.20 19.47 -15.42
CA GLU A 225 -26.29 20.55 -14.44
C GLU A 225 -25.20 20.46 -13.37
N LYS A 226 -24.73 19.23 -13.09
CA LYS A 226 -23.66 18.94 -12.13
C LYS A 226 -22.79 17.78 -12.58
N THR A 227 -21.52 17.80 -12.21
CA THR A 227 -20.56 16.70 -12.38
C THR A 227 -20.01 16.30 -11.02
N ILE A 228 -20.17 15.02 -10.65
CA ILE A 228 -19.78 14.46 -9.36
C ILE A 228 -18.72 13.38 -9.58
N LEU A 229 -17.54 13.53 -8.96
CA LEU A 229 -16.54 12.47 -8.91
C LEU A 229 -16.84 11.56 -7.71
N VAL A 230 -16.90 10.26 -7.92
CA VAL A 230 -17.11 9.26 -6.86
C VAL A 230 -15.89 8.34 -6.78
N GLY A 231 -15.07 8.51 -5.75
CA GLY A 231 -13.94 7.62 -5.46
C GLY A 231 -14.37 6.43 -4.61
N THR A 232 -13.82 5.25 -4.91
CA THR A 232 -14.11 3.99 -4.20
C THR A 232 -12.86 3.44 -3.50
N ASN A 233 -13.07 2.59 -2.48
CA ASN A 233 -12.01 1.86 -1.75
C ASN A 233 -12.55 0.52 -1.19
N PHE A 234 -13.53 -0.07 -1.86
CA PHE A 234 -14.30 -1.23 -1.41
C PHE A 234 -13.49 -2.52 -1.22
N HIS A 235 -12.30 -2.64 -1.82
CA HIS A 235 -11.39 -3.77 -1.58
C HIS A 235 -10.84 -3.85 -0.15
N TRP A 236 -10.97 -2.80 0.68
CA TRP A 236 -10.63 -2.89 2.11
C TRP A 236 -11.86 -3.34 2.89
N GLY A 237 -11.70 -4.30 3.80
CA GLY A 237 -12.78 -4.73 4.69
C GLY A 237 -13.40 -3.58 5.51
N ALA A 238 -12.58 -2.59 5.90
CA ALA A 238 -13.04 -1.37 6.57
C ALA A 238 -13.87 -0.42 5.69
N HIS A 239 -14.04 -0.76 4.41
CA HIS A 239 -14.87 -0.06 3.44
C HIS A 239 -15.95 -0.98 2.82
N ALA A 240 -16.04 -2.24 3.28
CA ALA A 240 -16.82 -3.30 2.65
C ALA A 240 -18.31 -3.28 3.07
N GLU A 241 -19.00 -2.19 2.74
CA GLU A 241 -20.46 -2.20 2.50
C GLU A 241 -20.75 -1.92 1.01
N ALA A 242 -19.88 -2.42 0.12
CA ALA A 242 -19.88 -2.07 -1.30
C ALA A 242 -21.21 -2.35 -2.01
N GLY A 243 -21.89 -3.46 -1.66
CA GLY A 243 -23.17 -3.84 -2.25
C GLY A 243 -24.28 -2.80 -2.01
N SER A 244 -24.42 -2.30 -0.78
CA SER A 244 -25.41 -1.25 -0.49
C SER A 244 -25.04 0.08 -1.14
N THR A 245 -23.74 0.42 -1.18
CA THR A 245 -23.26 1.72 -1.69
C THR A 245 -23.40 1.82 -3.22
N LEU A 246 -23.02 0.77 -3.96
CA LEU A 246 -23.16 0.75 -5.42
C LEU A 246 -24.63 0.76 -5.85
N ASP A 247 -25.49 0.03 -5.14
CA ASP A 247 -26.93 0.04 -5.38
C ASP A 247 -27.53 1.44 -5.15
N VAL A 248 -27.13 2.11 -4.07
CA VAL A 248 -27.56 3.49 -3.79
C VAL A 248 -27.08 4.44 -4.88
N LEU A 249 -25.82 4.34 -5.30
CA LEU A 249 -25.27 5.15 -6.40
C LEU A 249 -26.02 4.90 -7.71
N GLY A 250 -26.35 3.64 -8.00
CA GLY A 250 -27.18 3.25 -9.14
C GLY A 250 -28.56 3.91 -9.10
N ARG A 251 -29.22 3.93 -7.94
CA ARG A 251 -30.51 4.62 -7.75
C ARG A 251 -30.39 6.14 -7.88
N LEU A 252 -29.35 6.74 -7.31
CA LEU A 252 -29.08 8.18 -7.41
C LEU A 252 -28.86 8.60 -8.86
N ALA A 253 -28.00 7.90 -9.59
CA ALA A 253 -27.73 8.19 -10.99
C ALA A 253 -28.96 7.97 -11.89
N ALA A 254 -29.83 7.03 -11.56
CA ALA A 254 -31.10 6.83 -12.28
C ALA A 254 -32.10 7.96 -12.02
N ARG A 255 -32.09 8.53 -10.81
CA ARG A 255 -32.95 9.65 -10.38
C ARG A 255 -32.47 11.00 -10.92
N HIS A 256 -31.16 11.20 -11.00
CA HIS A 256 -30.51 12.45 -11.39
C HIS A 256 -29.86 12.32 -12.77
N ARG A 257 -30.68 12.20 -13.83
CA ARG A 257 -30.18 12.09 -15.22
C ARG A 257 -29.52 13.38 -15.72
N GLU A 258 -29.85 14.49 -15.09
CA GLU A 258 -29.27 15.81 -15.30
C GLU A 258 -27.87 15.95 -14.68
N TRP A 259 -27.39 14.98 -13.89
CA TRP A 259 -26.04 14.98 -13.31
C TRP A 259 -25.15 13.93 -13.97
N LEU A 260 -23.88 14.27 -14.17
CA LEU A 260 -22.84 13.35 -14.59
C LEU A 260 -22.12 12.78 -13.36
N PHE A 261 -22.04 11.45 -13.26
CA PHE A 261 -21.25 10.75 -12.26
C PHE A 261 -20.00 10.17 -12.90
N ILE A 262 -18.83 10.52 -12.37
CA ILE A 262 -17.54 9.95 -12.77
C ILE A 262 -17.11 8.99 -11.66
N LEU A 263 -17.07 7.70 -11.94
CA LEU A 263 -16.60 6.68 -11.01
C LEU A 263 -15.09 6.57 -11.11
N LYS A 264 -14.36 6.71 -10.00
CA LYS A 264 -12.92 6.50 -9.90
C LYS A 264 -12.66 5.28 -9.01
N PRO A 265 -12.51 4.07 -9.60
CA PRO A 265 -12.11 2.88 -8.88
C PRO A 265 -10.77 3.05 -8.15
N HIS A 266 -10.59 2.32 -7.04
CA HIS A 266 -9.26 2.18 -6.47
C HIS A 266 -8.34 1.41 -7.45
N PRO A 267 -7.01 1.68 -7.51
CA PRO A 267 -6.09 0.95 -8.40
C PRO A 267 -6.09 -0.58 -8.30
N LEU A 268 -6.62 -1.14 -7.21
CA LEU A 268 -6.74 -2.59 -6.98
C LEU A 268 -8.12 -3.16 -7.36
N GLU A 269 -9.05 -2.31 -7.77
CA GLU A 269 -10.40 -2.70 -8.18
C GLU A 269 -10.49 -2.74 -9.71
N SER A 270 -11.35 -3.62 -10.24
CA SER A 270 -11.54 -3.74 -11.67
C SER A 270 -12.64 -2.80 -12.14
N ALA A 271 -12.42 -2.08 -13.25
CA ALA A 271 -13.49 -1.31 -13.89
C ALA A 271 -14.69 -2.19 -14.28
N ALA A 272 -14.47 -3.50 -14.52
CA ALA A 272 -15.53 -4.45 -14.84
C ALA A 272 -16.54 -4.63 -13.69
N ASP A 273 -16.11 -4.45 -12.45
CA ASP A 273 -16.95 -4.57 -11.24
C ASP A 273 -18.05 -3.48 -11.21
N TYR A 274 -17.88 -2.42 -12.00
CA TYR A 274 -18.79 -1.27 -12.09
C TYR A 274 -19.64 -1.29 -13.37
N SER A 275 -19.52 -2.33 -14.20
CA SER A 275 -20.13 -2.38 -15.54
C SER A 275 -21.65 -2.21 -15.52
N GLU A 276 -22.35 -2.71 -14.51
CA GLU A 276 -23.80 -2.58 -14.35
C GLU A 276 -24.27 -1.15 -14.02
N LEU A 277 -23.36 -0.30 -13.53
CA LEU A 277 -23.66 1.11 -13.24
C LEU A 277 -23.56 2.00 -14.47
N ILE A 278 -22.78 1.59 -15.48
CA ILE A 278 -22.46 2.42 -16.66
C ILE A 278 -23.74 2.71 -17.46
N ARG A 279 -23.92 3.99 -17.79
CA ARG A 279 -25.06 4.53 -18.54
C ARG A 279 -24.72 5.93 -19.05
N ASP A 280 -25.63 6.57 -19.78
CA ASP A 280 -25.40 7.88 -20.42
C ASP A 280 -24.84 8.97 -19.48
N ASN A 281 -25.17 8.91 -18.19
CA ASN A 281 -24.74 9.87 -17.17
C ASN A 281 -23.82 9.28 -16.09
N VAL A 282 -23.27 8.07 -16.30
CA VAL A 282 -22.30 7.44 -15.40
C VAL A 282 -21.14 6.88 -16.21
N VAL A 283 -19.94 7.41 -15.98
CA VAL A 283 -18.71 6.94 -16.66
C VAL A 283 -17.70 6.43 -15.66
N CYS A 284 -16.99 5.36 -16.02
CA CYS A 284 -15.86 4.87 -15.25
C CYS A 284 -14.57 5.51 -15.77
N PHE A 285 -13.80 6.09 -14.85
CA PHE A 285 -12.50 6.69 -15.08
C PHE A 285 -11.48 5.93 -14.22
N ASP A 286 -11.01 4.80 -14.74
CA ASP A 286 -9.98 3.98 -14.11
C ASP A 286 -8.56 4.48 -14.45
N ASP A 287 -7.54 3.87 -13.87
CA ASP A 287 -6.16 4.33 -14.11
C ASP A 287 -5.66 4.01 -15.52
N HIS A 288 -6.20 3.00 -16.20
CA HIS A 288 -5.90 2.75 -17.61
C HIS A 288 -6.38 3.92 -18.46
N THR A 289 -7.61 4.38 -18.22
CA THR A 289 -8.17 5.57 -18.85
C THR A 289 -7.28 6.78 -18.56
N ALA A 290 -6.91 7.00 -17.30
CA ALA A 290 -6.05 8.11 -16.91
C ALA A 290 -4.69 8.13 -17.63
N ILE A 291 -4.06 6.96 -17.84
CA ILE A 291 -2.81 6.84 -18.59
C ILE A 291 -3.05 7.11 -20.08
N LEU A 292 -4.05 6.47 -20.68
CA LEU A 292 -4.34 6.57 -22.12
C LEU A 292 -4.73 7.99 -22.54
N THR A 293 -5.47 8.71 -21.71
CA THR A 293 -5.90 10.08 -21.99
C THR A 293 -4.91 11.14 -21.52
N ASP A 294 -3.83 10.74 -20.84
CA ASP A 294 -2.87 11.64 -20.18
C ASP A 294 -3.58 12.71 -19.32
N TYR A 295 -4.61 12.26 -18.61
CA TYR A 295 -5.52 13.10 -17.85
C TYR A 295 -5.75 12.41 -16.53
N HIS A 296 -5.14 12.91 -15.45
CA HIS A 296 -5.12 12.22 -14.16
C HIS A 296 -6.10 12.86 -13.17
N THR A 297 -6.35 12.17 -12.06
CA THR A 297 -7.34 12.58 -11.04
C THR A 297 -7.27 14.06 -10.65
N PRO A 298 -6.10 14.67 -10.36
CA PRO A 298 -6.05 16.10 -10.01
C PRO A 298 -6.57 17.03 -11.10
N ARG A 299 -6.41 16.66 -12.37
CA ARG A 299 -6.91 17.44 -13.50
C ARG A 299 -8.42 17.29 -13.65
N VAL A 300 -8.97 16.10 -13.35
CA VAL A 300 -10.42 15.86 -13.28
C VAL A 300 -11.08 16.73 -12.21
N LEU A 301 -10.45 16.87 -11.04
CA LEU A 301 -10.99 17.69 -9.94
C LEU A 301 -11.31 19.13 -10.35
N ARG A 302 -10.60 19.70 -11.33
CA ARG A 302 -10.82 21.07 -11.80
C ARG A 302 -12.17 21.26 -12.49
N GLY A 303 -12.72 20.19 -13.07
CA GLY A 303 -13.95 20.20 -13.86
C GLY A 303 -15.18 19.61 -13.16
N VAL A 304 -15.07 19.24 -11.88
CA VAL A 304 -16.21 18.69 -11.11
C VAL A 304 -16.79 19.71 -10.13
N ASP A 305 -18.05 19.53 -9.75
CA ASP A 305 -18.75 20.35 -8.77
C ASP A 305 -18.55 19.82 -7.34
N ALA A 306 -18.48 18.50 -7.20
CA ALA A 306 -18.27 17.84 -5.91
C ALA A 306 -17.54 16.50 -6.06
N VAL A 307 -16.95 16.06 -4.96
CA VAL A 307 -16.27 14.79 -4.82
C VAL A 307 -16.86 14.02 -3.65
N ALA A 308 -17.34 12.81 -3.93
CA ALA A 308 -17.79 11.85 -2.94
C ALA A 308 -16.76 10.71 -2.83
N SER A 309 -16.40 10.33 -1.62
CA SER A 309 -15.49 9.20 -1.39
C SER A 309 -15.69 8.63 0.01
N SER A 310 -15.23 7.41 0.26
CA SER A 310 -14.97 6.95 1.63
C SER A 310 -13.76 7.71 2.21
N LEU A 311 -13.09 7.18 3.24
CA LEU A 311 -11.84 7.75 3.73
C LEU A 311 -10.75 7.66 2.64
N SER A 312 -10.47 8.78 1.97
CA SER A 312 -9.50 8.87 0.88
C SER A 312 -8.85 10.25 0.81
N SER A 313 -7.55 10.28 0.49
CA SER A 313 -6.82 11.52 0.23
C SER A 313 -7.38 12.31 -0.96
N LEU A 314 -8.24 11.68 -1.78
CA LEU A 314 -9.01 12.33 -2.84
C LEU A 314 -9.91 13.46 -2.29
N LEU A 315 -10.46 13.31 -1.08
CA LEU A 315 -11.24 14.36 -0.43
C LEU A 315 -10.37 15.58 -0.12
N ILE A 316 -9.13 15.36 0.30
CA ILE A 316 -8.19 16.46 0.57
C ILE A 316 -7.84 17.17 -0.75
N ASP A 317 -7.54 16.44 -1.82
CA ASP A 317 -7.25 17.04 -3.12
C ASP A 317 -8.40 17.89 -3.64
N ALA A 318 -9.62 17.38 -3.49
CA ALA A 318 -10.84 18.06 -3.89
C ALA A 318 -11.01 19.36 -3.10
N ALA A 319 -10.80 19.33 -1.79
CA ALA A 319 -10.85 20.51 -0.94
C ALA A 319 -9.81 21.55 -1.38
N VAL A 320 -8.56 21.13 -1.61
CA VAL A 320 -7.49 22.03 -2.10
C VAL A 320 -7.83 22.63 -3.47
N ALA A 321 -8.49 21.87 -4.34
CA ALA A 321 -8.99 22.33 -5.63
C ALA A 321 -10.23 23.24 -5.54
N GLY A 322 -10.70 23.56 -4.33
CA GLY A 322 -11.89 24.39 -4.09
C GLY A 322 -13.20 23.67 -4.44
N ARG A 323 -13.23 22.33 -4.33
CA ARG A 323 -14.40 21.51 -4.66
C ARG A 323 -15.13 21.09 -3.40
N LYS A 324 -16.45 20.94 -3.51
CA LYS A 324 -17.26 20.39 -2.43
C LYS A 324 -16.85 18.94 -2.17
N ILE A 325 -16.79 18.56 -0.91
CA ILE A 325 -16.41 17.21 -0.48
C ILE A 325 -17.54 16.53 0.28
N PHE A 326 -17.70 15.23 0.05
CA PHE A 326 -18.67 14.39 0.74
C PHE A 326 -18.01 13.07 1.14
N GLN A 327 -17.86 12.84 2.43
CA GLN A 327 -17.41 11.53 2.92
C GLN A 327 -18.63 10.62 3.14
N TYR A 328 -18.75 9.56 2.36
CA TYR A 328 -19.79 8.56 2.62
C TYR A 328 -19.34 7.60 3.73
N ALA A 329 -20.30 7.20 4.58
CA ALA A 329 -20.08 6.28 5.68
C ALA A 329 -19.77 4.87 5.18
N THR A 330 -18.84 4.18 5.84
CA THR A 330 -18.42 2.80 5.51
C THR A 330 -18.08 2.01 6.77
N ASP A 331 -18.60 2.43 7.93
CA ASP A 331 -18.23 1.94 9.28
C ASP A 331 -16.74 2.06 9.66
N ASN A 332 -15.92 2.66 8.79
CA ASN A 332 -14.55 3.01 9.10
C ASN A 332 -14.51 3.93 10.36
N PRO A 333 -13.78 3.55 11.42
CA PRO A 333 -13.71 4.34 12.66
C PRO A 333 -12.93 5.64 12.50
N TYR A 334 -12.16 5.79 11.42
CA TYR A 334 -11.34 6.96 11.13
C TYR A 334 -12.08 7.98 10.26
N ARG A 335 -11.78 9.25 10.51
CA ARG A 335 -12.34 10.40 9.77
C ARG A 335 -11.33 11.52 9.69
N TYR A 336 -11.40 12.30 8.61
CA TYR A 336 -10.67 13.57 8.56
C TYR A 336 -11.24 14.53 9.60
N VAL A 337 -10.36 15.31 10.23
CA VAL A 337 -10.78 16.37 11.15
C VAL A 337 -11.68 17.34 10.38
N GLY A 338 -12.78 17.74 11.01
CA GLY A 338 -13.79 18.57 10.36
C GLY A 338 -14.65 17.82 9.34
N VAL A 339 -14.45 16.54 9.01
CA VAL A 339 -15.32 15.81 8.06
C VAL A 339 -16.19 14.80 8.80
N THR A 340 -17.52 14.87 8.60
CA THR A 340 -18.47 13.94 9.22
C THR A 340 -19.00 12.97 8.15
N PRO A 341 -18.69 11.66 8.25
CA PRO A 341 -19.25 10.67 7.33
C PRO A 341 -20.78 10.63 7.37
N ARG A 342 -21.42 10.47 6.21
CA ARG A 342 -22.89 10.41 6.08
C ARG A 342 -23.33 9.25 5.17
N PRO A 343 -24.56 8.73 5.32
CA PRO A 343 -25.10 7.75 4.39
C PRO A 343 -25.10 8.26 2.94
N MET A 344 -24.75 7.40 1.98
CA MET A 344 -24.61 7.77 0.57
C MET A 344 -25.91 8.35 -0.03
N GLU A 345 -27.07 7.96 0.48
CA GLU A 345 -28.39 8.48 0.10
C GLU A 345 -28.51 10.00 0.28
N GLN A 346 -27.73 10.57 1.22
CA GLN A 346 -27.72 12.01 1.50
C GLN A 346 -26.80 12.79 0.56
N LEU A 347 -26.14 12.14 -0.41
CA LEU A 347 -25.25 12.81 -1.36
C LEU A 347 -25.98 13.92 -2.11
N SER A 348 -27.16 13.65 -2.69
CA SER A 348 -27.90 14.64 -3.48
C SER A 348 -28.31 15.85 -2.63
N GLN A 349 -28.83 15.60 -1.44
CA GLN A 349 -29.17 16.64 -0.47
C GLN A 349 -27.95 17.48 -0.11
N SER A 350 -26.81 16.85 0.19
CA SER A 350 -25.59 17.54 0.62
C SER A 350 -24.92 18.36 -0.50
N VAL A 351 -25.07 17.94 -1.76
CA VAL A 351 -24.56 18.68 -2.93
C VAL A 351 -25.45 19.90 -3.24
N ILE A 352 -26.77 19.79 -3.01
CA ILE A 352 -27.78 20.83 -3.28
C ILE A 352 -27.91 21.85 -2.13
N GLU A 353 -28.06 21.39 -0.90
CA GLU A 353 -28.24 22.22 0.30
C GLU A 353 -26.88 22.74 0.76
N HIS A 354 -26.75 24.06 0.87
CA HIS A 354 -25.51 24.80 1.18
C HIS A 354 -24.98 24.58 2.62
N THR A 355 -24.88 23.32 3.07
CA THR A 355 -24.26 22.94 4.36
C THR A 355 -22.74 23.09 4.20
N PRO A 356 -22.01 23.64 5.20
CA PRO A 356 -20.87 24.51 4.97
C PRO A 356 -19.73 23.85 4.21
N ASP A 357 -19.04 24.69 3.45
CA ASP A 357 -17.85 24.39 2.65
C ASP A 357 -16.67 24.00 3.56
N ARG A 358 -16.76 22.80 4.15
CA ARG A 358 -15.73 22.21 5.03
C ARG A 358 -14.41 21.95 4.30
N ALA A 359 -14.39 22.13 2.98
CA ALA A 359 -13.17 22.32 2.22
C ALA A 359 -12.29 23.42 2.84
N THR A 360 -12.87 24.49 3.39
CA THR A 360 -12.10 25.57 4.03
C THR A 360 -11.37 25.11 5.30
N GLU A 361 -12.02 24.31 6.14
CA GLU A 361 -11.42 23.74 7.36
C GLU A 361 -10.34 22.70 7.00
N VAL A 362 -10.62 21.84 6.01
CA VAL A 362 -9.66 20.86 5.50
C VAL A 362 -8.47 21.55 4.81
N VAL A 363 -8.70 22.64 4.06
CA VAL A 363 -7.65 23.46 3.43
C VAL A 363 -6.77 24.12 4.50
N ALA A 364 -7.39 24.68 5.55
CA ALA A 364 -6.65 25.30 6.64
C ALA A 364 -5.73 24.30 7.36
N GLN A 365 -6.11 23.02 7.42
CA GLN A 365 -5.36 21.97 8.12
C GLN A 365 -4.46 21.12 7.21
N TYR A 366 -4.74 21.00 5.91
CA TYR A 366 -4.05 20.04 5.03
C TYR A 366 -3.52 20.64 3.73
N ALA A 367 -3.70 21.95 3.50
CA ALA A 367 -3.31 22.64 2.26
C ALA A 367 -2.49 23.92 2.50
N GLU A 368 -1.71 23.96 3.59
CA GLU A 368 -0.90 25.12 3.99
C GLU A 368 0.20 25.50 2.98
N GLY A 369 0.55 24.58 2.07
CA GLY A 369 1.63 24.77 1.11
C GLY A 369 1.31 25.70 -0.05
N ASP A 370 2.31 26.43 -0.52
CA ASP A 370 2.21 27.24 -1.74
C ASP A 370 2.22 26.37 -3.02
N HIS A 371 1.18 25.59 -3.28
CA HIS A 371 1.18 24.61 -4.38
C HIS A 371 1.39 25.23 -5.77
N ARG A 372 1.02 26.51 -5.98
CA ARG A 372 1.14 27.20 -7.28
C ARG A 372 2.58 27.35 -7.75
N HIS A 373 3.53 27.54 -6.84
CA HIS A 373 4.94 27.69 -7.17
C HIS A 373 5.75 26.39 -7.06
N PHE A 374 5.09 25.23 -6.88
CA PHE A 374 5.74 23.93 -6.77
C PHE A 374 6.71 23.67 -7.94
N TRP A 375 6.27 23.87 -9.18
CA TRP A 375 7.10 23.60 -10.38
C TRP A 375 8.38 24.42 -10.40
N LYS A 376 8.30 25.70 -10.03
CA LYS A 376 9.45 26.61 -9.96
C LYS A 376 10.44 26.16 -8.89
N ARG A 377 9.96 25.77 -7.70
CA ARG A 377 10.81 25.26 -6.61
C ARG A 377 11.45 23.93 -6.96
N LEU A 378 10.68 22.99 -7.53
CA LEU A 378 11.22 21.70 -7.96
C LEU A 378 12.31 21.88 -9.01
N ALA A 379 12.08 22.72 -10.02
CA ALA A 379 13.07 22.99 -11.06
C ALA A 379 14.37 23.59 -10.51
N LYS A 380 14.25 24.50 -9.54
CA LYS A 380 15.39 25.08 -8.83
C LYS A 380 16.14 24.01 -8.03
N LEU A 381 15.44 23.23 -7.21
CA LEU A 381 16.03 22.15 -6.40
C LEU A 381 16.78 21.14 -7.26
N VAL A 382 16.15 20.62 -8.31
CA VAL A 382 16.80 19.67 -9.22
C VAL A 382 17.99 20.32 -9.93
N GLY A 383 17.85 21.56 -10.39
CA GLY A 383 18.93 22.30 -11.05
C GLY A 383 20.17 22.52 -10.17
N GLU A 384 19.96 22.74 -8.87
CA GLU A 384 21.01 23.01 -7.87
C GLU A 384 21.42 21.74 -7.09
N ALA A 385 20.81 20.59 -7.38
CA ALA A 385 20.99 19.37 -6.60
C ALA A 385 22.44 18.89 -6.58
N THR A 386 22.92 18.58 -5.38
CA THR A 386 24.23 17.97 -5.10
C THR A 386 24.04 16.85 -4.10
N ALA A 387 24.85 15.80 -4.22
CA ALA A 387 24.75 14.66 -3.31
C ALA A 387 25.36 15.02 -1.94
N PRO A 388 24.73 14.63 -0.81
CA PRO A 388 25.26 14.92 0.51
C PRO A 388 26.61 14.27 0.78
N SER A 389 27.51 15.01 1.43
CA SER A 389 28.81 14.51 1.91
C SER A 389 28.61 13.35 2.90
N GLY A 390 29.00 12.13 2.53
CA GLY A 390 28.92 10.94 3.39
C GLY A 390 27.70 10.03 3.17
N GLY A 391 26.75 10.41 2.30
CA GLY A 391 25.56 9.61 2.00
C GLY A 391 25.87 8.20 1.49
N ALA A 392 26.98 8.03 0.77
CA ALA A 392 27.40 6.75 0.20
C ALA A 392 27.81 5.70 1.25
N LEU A 393 28.42 6.10 2.37
CA LEU A 393 28.85 5.18 3.44
C LEU A 393 27.66 4.62 4.23
N GLY A 394 26.69 5.48 4.56
CA GLY A 394 25.44 5.04 5.23
C GLY A 394 24.61 4.12 4.33
N ALA A 395 24.54 4.45 3.04
CA ALA A 395 23.80 3.65 2.06
C ALA A 395 24.38 2.24 1.84
N ALA A 396 25.70 2.04 2.03
CA ALA A 396 26.33 0.73 1.84
C ALA A 396 25.93 -0.32 2.89
N HIS A 397 25.62 0.08 4.12
CA HIS A 397 25.09 -0.87 5.12
C HIS A 397 23.62 -1.20 4.84
N GLU A 398 22.85 -0.18 4.48
CA GLU A 398 21.44 -0.27 4.20
C GLU A 398 21.14 -1.14 2.98
N ILE A 399 21.94 -1.03 1.91
CA ILE A 399 21.72 -1.79 0.68
C ILE A 399 21.82 -3.30 0.93
N ALA A 400 22.72 -3.76 1.81
CA ALA A 400 22.90 -5.19 2.07
C ALA A 400 21.65 -5.83 2.71
N LEU A 401 20.94 -5.08 3.55
CA LEU A 401 19.66 -5.53 4.11
C LEU A 401 18.57 -5.54 3.03
N LEU A 402 18.54 -4.53 2.17
CA LEU A 402 17.54 -4.40 1.11
C LEU A 402 17.78 -5.41 -0.03
N ASP A 403 19.02 -5.82 -0.28
CA ASP A 403 19.36 -6.88 -1.23
C ASP A 403 18.78 -8.23 -0.81
N LEU A 404 18.68 -8.50 0.50
CA LEU A 404 17.98 -9.68 1.00
C LEU A 404 16.48 -9.64 0.67
N ILE A 405 15.86 -8.46 0.79
CA ILE A 405 14.45 -8.25 0.44
C ILE A 405 14.24 -8.45 -1.07
N GLU A 406 15.10 -7.85 -1.90
CA GLU A 406 15.06 -8.04 -3.35
C GLU A 406 15.32 -9.49 -3.76
N ASP A 407 16.24 -10.19 -3.11
CA ASP A 407 16.49 -11.59 -3.34
C ASP A 407 15.29 -12.46 -2.99
N ASN A 408 14.64 -12.17 -1.86
CA ASN A 408 13.43 -12.86 -1.45
C ASN A 408 12.28 -12.61 -2.44
N TRP A 409 12.06 -11.35 -2.82
CA TRP A 409 11.06 -10.99 -3.83
C TRP A 409 11.37 -11.64 -5.19
N ALA A 410 12.60 -11.54 -5.68
CA ALA A 410 12.99 -12.03 -7.01
C ALA A 410 12.88 -13.55 -7.13
N ARG A 411 12.89 -14.28 -6.02
CA ARG A 411 12.68 -15.73 -5.96
C ARG A 411 11.20 -16.13 -5.95
N HIS A 412 10.26 -15.21 -5.67
CA HIS A 412 8.87 -15.55 -5.35
C HIS A 412 7.87 -14.52 -5.91
N SER A 413 7.67 -14.53 -7.24
CA SER A 413 6.63 -13.71 -7.88
C SER A 413 5.23 -14.16 -7.44
N ILE A 414 4.22 -13.28 -7.44
CA ILE A 414 2.79 -13.66 -7.35
C ILE A 414 2.42 -14.68 -8.45
N ALA A 415 3.19 -14.72 -9.55
CA ALA A 415 3.06 -15.73 -10.60
C ALA A 415 3.44 -17.16 -10.14
N ASP A 416 4.06 -17.32 -8.98
CA ASP A 416 4.51 -18.60 -8.41
C ASP A 416 3.53 -19.15 -7.35
N LEU A 417 2.45 -18.45 -7.02
CA LEU A 417 1.42 -18.99 -6.11
C LEU A 417 0.70 -20.15 -6.81
N ARG A 418 0.99 -21.37 -6.38
CA ARG A 418 0.39 -22.56 -6.97
C ARG A 418 -0.91 -22.90 -6.26
N LEU A 419 -1.92 -23.27 -7.05
CA LEU A 419 -3.22 -23.70 -6.50
C LEU A 419 -3.07 -24.89 -5.53
N GLU A 420 -2.11 -25.78 -5.78
CA GLU A 420 -1.75 -26.90 -4.90
C GLU A 420 -1.28 -26.46 -3.51
N ASP A 421 -0.58 -25.32 -3.40
CA ASP A 421 -0.10 -24.80 -2.12
C ASP A 421 -1.27 -24.27 -1.27
N LEU A 422 -2.26 -23.63 -1.91
CA LEU A 422 -3.49 -23.18 -1.24
C LEU A 422 -4.32 -24.37 -0.76
N ILE A 423 -4.52 -25.37 -1.61
CA ILE A 423 -5.30 -26.57 -1.28
C ILE A 423 -4.64 -27.33 -0.11
N ASP A 424 -3.32 -27.50 -0.15
CA ASP A 424 -2.59 -28.23 0.89
C ASP A 424 -2.71 -27.53 2.25
N LEU A 425 -2.61 -26.20 2.28
CA LEU A 425 -2.64 -25.43 3.53
C LEU A 425 -4.06 -25.28 4.09
N ASP A 426 -5.06 -25.03 3.24
CA ASP A 426 -6.46 -24.97 3.63
C ASP A 426 -6.94 -26.34 4.16
N GLY A 427 -6.61 -27.42 3.45
CA GLY A 427 -6.96 -28.78 3.84
C GLY A 427 -6.25 -29.30 5.09
N SER A 428 -5.18 -28.66 5.56
CA SER A 428 -4.41 -29.14 6.71
C SER A 428 -4.88 -28.63 8.06
N SER A 429 -5.75 -27.60 8.12
CA SER A 429 -6.11 -26.89 9.37
C SER A 429 -4.91 -26.37 10.17
N LEU A 430 -3.76 -26.16 9.51
CA LEU A 430 -2.55 -25.60 10.14
C LEU A 430 -2.42 -24.09 9.91
N PHE A 431 -3.44 -23.47 9.33
CA PHE A 431 -3.56 -22.03 9.18
C PHE A 431 -4.74 -21.51 10.02
N ASP A 432 -4.44 -20.58 10.92
CA ASP A 432 -5.45 -19.88 11.72
C ASP A 432 -5.54 -18.43 11.23
N PRO A 433 -6.63 -18.06 10.53
CA PRO A 433 -6.76 -16.74 9.93
C PRO A 433 -6.84 -15.63 10.99
N ASN A 434 -7.38 -15.89 12.19
CA ASN A 434 -7.48 -14.87 13.24
C ASN A 434 -6.11 -14.61 13.88
N PHE A 435 -5.40 -15.69 14.21
CA PHE A 435 -4.02 -15.60 14.70
C PHE A 435 -3.12 -14.88 13.68
N TYR A 436 -3.21 -15.28 12.41
CA TYR A 436 -2.39 -14.71 11.36
C TYR A 436 -2.74 -13.25 11.06
N ALA A 437 -4.03 -12.89 11.05
CA ALA A 437 -4.50 -11.51 10.90
C ALA A 437 -3.89 -10.58 11.95
N LEU A 438 -3.88 -11.01 13.22
CA LEU A 438 -3.29 -10.25 14.32
C LEU A 438 -1.77 -10.10 14.17
N GLN A 439 -1.08 -11.19 13.81
CA GLN A 439 0.37 -11.18 13.61
C GLN A 439 0.78 -10.31 12.41
N ALA A 440 0.01 -10.37 11.32
CA ALA A 440 0.27 -9.64 10.09
C ALA A 440 -0.27 -8.20 10.12
N GLY A 441 -1.03 -7.82 11.14
CA GLY A 441 -1.71 -6.52 11.22
C GLY A 441 -2.71 -6.30 10.09
N LYS A 442 -3.37 -7.37 9.61
CA LYS A 442 -4.25 -7.35 8.43
C LYS A 442 -5.65 -7.83 8.77
N ALA A 443 -6.65 -7.02 8.46
CA ALA A 443 -8.06 -7.42 8.49
C ALA A 443 -8.51 -7.74 7.06
N ALA A 444 -8.62 -9.03 6.72
CA ALA A 444 -9.05 -9.52 5.41
C ALA A 444 -9.78 -10.86 5.56
N ALA A 445 -10.42 -11.32 4.48
CA ALA A 445 -11.03 -12.66 4.44
C ALA A 445 -9.96 -13.76 4.57
N ALA A 446 -10.35 -14.92 5.10
CA ALA A 446 -9.44 -16.04 5.35
C ALA A 446 -8.64 -16.46 4.10
N ASP A 447 -9.29 -16.53 2.93
CA ASP A 447 -8.64 -16.89 1.67
C ASP A 447 -7.53 -15.90 1.27
N ASP A 448 -7.73 -14.61 1.51
CA ASP A 448 -6.75 -13.59 1.17
C ASP A 448 -5.61 -13.55 2.17
N LEU A 449 -5.90 -13.83 3.45
CA LEU A 449 -4.89 -14.04 4.48
C LEU A 449 -4.03 -15.27 4.18
N MET A 450 -4.64 -16.35 3.67
CA MET A 450 -3.93 -17.57 3.26
C MET A 450 -3.00 -17.31 2.07
N LYS A 451 -3.51 -16.66 1.01
CA LYS A 451 -2.69 -16.23 -0.13
C LYS A 451 -1.56 -15.33 0.33
N HIS A 452 -1.85 -14.37 1.20
CA HIS A 452 -0.85 -13.48 1.78
C HIS A 452 0.19 -14.24 2.61
N PHE A 453 -0.22 -15.22 3.42
CA PHE A 453 0.72 -16.07 4.15
C PHE A 453 1.66 -16.83 3.20
N LEU A 454 1.13 -17.45 2.15
CA LEU A 454 1.92 -18.24 1.20
C LEU A 454 2.86 -17.39 0.32
N THR A 455 2.48 -16.15 0.04
CA THR A 455 3.29 -15.23 -0.79
C THR A 455 4.24 -14.37 -0.01
N VAL A 456 3.90 -14.02 1.24
CA VAL A 456 4.59 -12.99 2.03
C VAL A 456 4.86 -13.49 3.45
N GLY A 457 3.82 -13.97 4.15
CA GLY A 457 3.90 -14.28 5.58
C GLY A 457 4.95 -15.32 5.94
N SER A 458 4.91 -16.47 5.27
CA SER A 458 5.79 -17.59 5.53
C SER A 458 7.27 -17.23 5.32
N HIS A 459 7.57 -16.34 4.37
CA HIS A 459 8.94 -15.89 4.09
C HIS A 459 9.43 -14.88 5.12
N ASN A 460 8.53 -14.06 5.64
CA ASN A 460 8.82 -13.11 6.73
C ASN A 460 8.89 -13.78 8.11
N GLY A 461 8.85 -15.11 8.17
CA GLY A 461 8.87 -15.87 9.42
C GLY A 461 7.62 -15.65 10.26
N LEU A 462 6.52 -15.19 9.65
CA LEU A 462 5.22 -15.21 10.28
C LEU A 462 4.74 -16.66 10.37
N GLU A 463 3.99 -16.96 11.43
CA GLU A 463 3.56 -18.31 11.72
C GLU A 463 2.14 -18.52 11.16
N PRO A 464 1.84 -19.68 10.56
CA PRO A 464 0.51 -19.94 10.03
C PRO A 464 -0.52 -20.15 11.15
N CYS A 465 -0.07 -20.63 12.31
CA CYS A 465 -0.86 -20.76 13.53
C CYS A 465 0.08 -20.76 14.76
N ALA A 466 -0.47 -20.61 15.96
CA ALA A 466 0.29 -20.57 17.20
C ALA A 466 1.09 -21.85 17.52
N LEU A 467 0.75 -22.99 16.90
CA LEU A 467 1.38 -24.28 17.16
C LEU A 467 2.38 -24.71 16.08
N PHE A 468 2.80 -23.78 15.22
CA PHE A 468 3.91 -24.00 14.29
C PHE A 468 5.01 -22.98 14.60
N ASP A 469 6.23 -23.46 14.85
CA ASP A 469 7.41 -22.64 15.09
C ASP A 469 8.38 -22.81 13.91
N THR A 470 8.31 -21.87 12.98
CA THR A 470 9.09 -21.88 11.73
C THR A 470 10.59 -21.93 12.02
N ALA A 471 11.05 -21.13 12.98
CA ALA A 471 12.47 -21.06 13.30
C ALA A 471 13.00 -22.37 13.90
N PHE A 472 12.24 -23.01 14.79
CA PHE A 472 12.56 -24.32 15.33
C PHE A 472 12.55 -25.39 14.24
N TYR A 473 11.50 -25.43 13.41
CA TYR A 473 11.35 -26.42 12.35
C TYR A 473 12.50 -26.36 11.34
N LEU A 474 12.86 -25.15 10.87
CA LEU A 474 13.98 -24.95 9.95
C LEU A 474 15.32 -25.34 10.57
N ARG A 475 15.55 -25.01 11.86
CA ARG A 475 16.75 -25.46 12.57
C ARG A 475 16.80 -26.99 12.63
N GLN A 476 15.69 -27.65 12.97
CA GLN A 476 15.63 -29.12 13.03
C GLN A 476 15.93 -29.74 11.67
N ALA A 477 15.25 -29.27 10.62
CA ALA A 477 15.44 -29.75 9.25
C ALA A 477 16.90 -29.61 8.79
N ARG A 478 17.54 -28.47 9.07
CA ARG A 478 18.96 -28.25 8.74
C ARG A 478 19.88 -29.24 9.46
N HIS A 479 19.64 -29.53 10.74
CA HIS A 479 20.43 -30.55 11.47
C HIS A 479 20.24 -31.96 10.89
N ALA A 480 19.06 -32.24 10.33
CA ALA A 480 18.77 -33.47 9.60
C ALA A 480 19.33 -33.48 8.16
N GLY A 481 20.09 -32.45 7.75
CA GLY A 481 20.67 -32.35 6.41
C GLY A 481 19.67 -32.02 5.31
N LEU A 482 18.50 -31.50 5.66
CA LEU A 482 17.45 -31.14 4.70
C LEU A 482 17.59 -29.69 4.26
N THR A 483 17.43 -29.45 2.95
CA THR A 483 17.27 -28.12 2.38
C THR A 483 15.81 -27.91 2.03
N ILE A 484 15.18 -26.91 2.64
CA ILE A 484 13.76 -26.59 2.41
C ILE A 484 13.69 -25.36 1.50
N ASN A 485 13.20 -25.56 0.28
CA ASN A 485 13.08 -24.52 -0.76
C ASN A 485 11.62 -24.09 -1.00
N GLN A 486 10.78 -24.18 0.02
CA GLN A 486 9.36 -23.81 -0.01
C GLN A 486 8.92 -23.33 1.38
N SER A 487 7.66 -22.93 1.54
CA SER A 487 7.10 -22.61 2.86
C SER A 487 7.35 -23.76 3.86
N PRO A 488 7.88 -23.48 5.07
CA PRO A 488 8.15 -24.50 6.07
C PRO A 488 6.93 -25.33 6.46
N VAL A 489 5.74 -24.70 6.56
CA VAL A 489 4.50 -25.43 6.87
C VAL A 489 4.06 -26.31 5.70
N LEU A 490 4.21 -25.87 4.45
CA LEU A 490 3.94 -26.73 3.28
C LEU A 490 4.91 -27.91 3.23
N HIS A 491 6.18 -27.70 3.58
CA HIS A 491 7.13 -28.81 3.72
C HIS A 491 6.71 -29.77 4.83
N TYR A 492 6.24 -29.26 5.96
CA TYR A 492 5.73 -30.09 7.05
C TYR A 492 4.54 -30.94 6.61
N ILE A 493 3.53 -30.32 6.00
CA ILE A 493 2.31 -30.99 5.49
C ILE A 493 2.68 -32.09 4.49
N ARG A 494 3.55 -31.80 3.53
CA ARG A 494 3.88 -32.72 2.43
C ARG A 494 4.82 -33.86 2.84
N ARG A 495 5.73 -33.60 3.79
CA ARG A 495 6.85 -34.51 4.08
C ARG A 495 7.24 -34.53 5.55
N GLY A 496 7.34 -33.38 6.19
CA GLY A 496 7.93 -33.25 7.52
C GLY A 496 7.23 -34.09 8.57
N ASP A 497 5.90 -34.12 8.55
CA ASP A 497 5.15 -34.91 9.51
C ASP A 497 5.39 -36.42 9.34
N ALA A 498 5.39 -36.91 8.09
CA ALA A 498 5.72 -38.29 7.76
C ALA A 498 7.17 -38.67 8.13
N MET A 499 8.08 -37.69 8.10
CA MET A 499 9.47 -37.84 8.53
C MET A 499 9.64 -37.76 10.06
N GLY A 500 8.57 -37.50 10.81
CA GLY A 500 8.61 -37.36 12.27
C GLY A 500 9.28 -36.07 12.75
N LEU A 501 9.34 -35.04 11.90
CA LEU A 501 9.84 -33.73 12.29
C LEU A 501 8.82 -33.01 13.19
N SER A 502 9.30 -32.34 14.22
CA SER A 502 8.46 -31.65 15.19
C SER A 502 8.13 -30.24 14.67
N PRO A 503 6.85 -29.85 14.58
CA PRO A 503 6.46 -28.51 14.13
C PRO A 503 6.77 -27.42 15.17
N ASN A 504 6.91 -27.80 16.45
CA ASN A 504 7.31 -26.93 17.54
C ASN A 504 7.98 -27.76 18.68
N PRO A 505 8.65 -27.13 19.67
CA PRO A 505 9.33 -27.86 20.76
C PRO A 505 8.44 -28.65 21.73
N LEU A 506 7.12 -28.38 21.75
CA LEU A 506 6.14 -28.99 22.66
C LEU A 506 5.29 -30.08 22.00
N PHE A 507 5.50 -30.33 20.71
CA PHE A 507 4.86 -31.40 19.96
C PHE A 507 5.89 -32.44 19.51
N ASP A 508 5.77 -33.66 20.00
CA ASP A 508 6.62 -34.80 19.65
C ASP A 508 5.78 -35.81 18.84
N PRO A 509 5.95 -35.86 17.50
CA PRO A 509 5.15 -36.73 16.63
C PRO A 509 5.24 -38.21 17.04
N ALA A 510 6.41 -38.70 17.43
CA ALA A 510 6.60 -40.10 17.81
C ALA A 510 5.90 -40.41 19.14
N PHE A 511 5.89 -39.46 20.07
CA PHE A 511 5.15 -39.59 21.33
C PHE A 511 3.64 -39.49 21.13
N TYR A 512 3.18 -38.54 20.33
CA TYR A 512 1.77 -38.36 20.06
C TYR A 512 1.19 -39.57 19.32
N LYS A 513 1.87 -40.07 18.28
CA LYS A 513 1.43 -41.23 17.50
C LYS A 513 1.22 -42.50 18.33
N ARG A 514 1.99 -42.71 19.40
CA ARG A 514 1.82 -43.88 20.30
C ARG A 514 0.51 -43.87 21.10
N GLN A 515 -0.16 -42.72 21.17
CA GLN A 515 -1.46 -42.58 21.84
C GLN A 515 -2.65 -42.77 20.88
N LEU A 516 -2.37 -42.89 19.58
CA LEU A 516 -3.39 -42.99 18.55
C LEU A 516 -3.62 -44.47 18.16
N PRO A 517 -4.85 -44.84 17.76
CA PRO A 517 -5.13 -46.09 17.07
C PRO A 517 -4.27 -46.27 15.79
N GLU A 518 -3.98 -47.51 15.40
CA GLU A 518 -3.12 -47.83 14.24
C GLU A 518 -3.70 -47.40 12.88
N ASP A 519 -5.01 -47.09 12.82
CA ASP A 519 -5.79 -46.86 11.60
C ASP A 519 -6.04 -45.38 11.26
N ILE A 520 -5.39 -44.43 11.95
CA ILE A 520 -5.43 -43.01 11.56
C ILE A 520 -4.56 -42.79 10.30
N ALA A 521 -5.14 -43.08 9.14
CA ALA A 521 -4.51 -42.88 7.84
C ALA A 521 -4.73 -41.44 7.32
N ASN A 522 -3.66 -40.85 6.79
CA ASN A 522 -3.65 -39.62 5.96
C ASN A 522 -4.01 -38.27 6.60
N THR A 523 -4.10 -38.16 7.93
CA THR A 523 -4.21 -36.85 8.61
C THR A 523 -2.89 -36.47 9.27
N SER A 524 -2.48 -35.19 9.14
CA SER A 524 -1.32 -34.69 9.86
C SER A 524 -1.49 -34.87 11.38
N LEU A 525 -0.45 -35.32 12.08
CA LEU A 525 -0.50 -35.57 13.52
C LEU A 525 -0.77 -34.28 14.31
N LEU A 526 -0.19 -33.15 13.91
CA LEU A 526 -0.47 -31.85 14.52
C LEU A 526 -1.91 -31.41 14.23
N ALA A 527 -2.40 -31.59 13.00
CA ALA A 527 -3.77 -31.25 12.64
C ALA A 527 -4.78 -32.07 13.46
N HIS A 528 -4.55 -33.38 13.58
CA HIS A 528 -5.36 -34.26 14.42
C HIS A 528 -5.33 -33.81 15.90
N TYR A 529 -4.18 -33.40 16.42
CA TYR A 529 -4.10 -32.87 17.78
C TYR A 529 -4.96 -31.62 17.96
N ILE A 530 -4.85 -30.66 17.04
CA ILE A 530 -5.59 -29.40 17.04
C ILE A 530 -7.09 -29.64 16.99
N GLN A 531 -7.54 -30.50 16.09
CA GLN A 531 -8.96 -30.72 15.83
C GLN A 531 -9.63 -31.62 16.87
N VAL A 532 -8.92 -32.63 17.37
CA VAL A 532 -9.51 -33.71 18.17
C VAL A 532 -8.66 -34.04 19.41
N GLY A 533 -7.36 -34.22 19.24
CA GLY A 533 -6.50 -34.81 20.26
C GLY A 533 -6.47 -34.08 21.60
N GLU A 534 -6.39 -32.75 21.58
CA GLU A 534 -6.33 -31.95 22.80
C GLU A 534 -7.65 -32.01 23.60
N SER A 535 -8.79 -32.11 22.91
CA SER A 535 -10.11 -32.27 23.51
C SER A 535 -10.28 -33.64 24.19
N LEU A 536 -9.61 -34.67 23.65
CA LEU A 536 -9.54 -36.01 24.22
C LEU A 536 -8.51 -36.13 25.36
N GLY A 537 -7.81 -35.04 25.70
CA GLY A 537 -6.76 -35.03 26.73
C GLY A 537 -5.48 -35.76 26.32
N LEU A 538 -5.31 -36.05 25.02
CA LEU A 538 -4.07 -36.65 24.51
C LEU A 538 -2.92 -35.66 24.69
N LYS A 539 -1.73 -36.17 24.99
CA LYS A 539 -0.57 -35.34 25.32
C LYS A 539 0.27 -35.07 24.08
N PRO A 540 0.57 -33.80 23.71
CA PRO A 540 1.32 -33.48 22.50
C PRO A 540 2.80 -33.88 22.61
N SER A 541 3.34 -33.92 23.83
CA SER A 541 4.69 -34.41 24.14
C SER A 541 4.79 -34.81 25.61
N ARG A 542 5.97 -35.26 26.04
CA ARG A 542 6.28 -35.50 27.46
C ARG A 542 6.38 -34.21 28.29
N ARG A 543 6.37 -33.04 27.65
CA ARG A 543 6.64 -31.73 28.27
C ARG A 543 5.38 -30.91 28.51
N PHE A 544 4.22 -31.41 28.08
CA PHE A 544 2.96 -30.72 28.26
C PHE A 544 1.83 -31.70 28.53
N ASP A 545 1.02 -31.43 29.56
CA ASP A 545 -0.16 -32.20 29.92
C ASP A 545 -1.39 -31.28 29.91
N PRO A 546 -2.23 -31.31 28.86
CA PRO A 546 -3.34 -30.38 28.70
C PRO A 546 -4.42 -30.53 29.78
N SER A 547 -4.61 -31.74 30.32
CA SER A 547 -5.58 -32.00 31.37
C SER A 547 -5.08 -31.47 32.71
N TRP A 548 -3.81 -31.70 33.03
CA TRP A 548 -3.20 -31.17 34.25
C TRP A 548 -3.07 -29.65 34.22
N TYR A 549 -2.64 -29.06 33.09
CA TYR A 549 -2.50 -27.61 32.93
C TYR A 549 -3.83 -26.88 33.15
N ARG A 550 -4.95 -27.42 32.66
CA ARG A 550 -6.30 -26.89 32.96
C ARG A 550 -6.69 -27.07 34.42
N ALA A 551 -6.38 -28.22 35.01
CA ALA A 551 -6.79 -28.53 36.38
C ALA A 551 -6.08 -27.67 37.43
N ILE A 552 -4.83 -27.26 37.17
CA ILE A 552 -4.02 -26.54 38.15
C ILE A 552 -4.23 -25.02 38.11
N TYR A 553 -4.58 -24.47 36.95
CA TYR A 553 -4.79 -23.03 36.77
C TYR A 553 -6.29 -22.72 36.64
N ALA A 554 -6.90 -22.27 37.74
CA ALA A 554 -8.35 -22.07 37.84
C ALA A 554 -8.92 -21.10 36.79
N ASP A 555 -8.13 -20.11 36.35
CA ASP A 555 -8.49 -19.16 35.30
C ASP A 555 -8.61 -19.80 33.90
N LEU A 556 -8.09 -21.03 33.73
CA LEU A 556 -8.09 -21.75 32.45
C LEU A 556 -9.22 -22.79 32.36
N THR A 557 -10.17 -22.79 33.30
CA THR A 557 -11.28 -23.76 33.37
C THR A 557 -12.07 -23.84 32.05
N PHE A 558 -12.19 -22.72 31.32
CA PHE A 558 -12.93 -22.61 30.05
C PHE A 558 -12.04 -22.46 28.81
N VAL A 559 -10.71 -22.59 28.95
CA VAL A 559 -9.81 -22.51 27.80
C VAL A 559 -9.88 -23.81 27.01
N GLU A 560 -10.37 -23.71 25.78
CA GLU A 560 -10.57 -24.86 24.90
C GLU A 560 -9.25 -25.44 24.38
N ARG A 561 -8.24 -24.56 24.15
CA ARG A 561 -6.92 -24.92 23.58
C ARG A 561 -5.75 -24.64 24.54
N PRO A 562 -5.52 -25.50 25.55
CA PRO A 562 -4.47 -25.34 26.56
C PRO A 562 -3.05 -25.15 26.02
N LEU A 563 -2.63 -25.94 25.03
CA LEU A 563 -1.28 -25.87 24.50
C LEU A 563 -1.04 -24.52 23.81
N GLU A 564 -2.02 -24.04 23.06
CA GLU A 564 -1.97 -22.74 22.40
C GLU A 564 -1.85 -21.61 23.42
N HIS A 565 -2.69 -21.62 24.47
CA HIS A 565 -2.56 -20.67 25.57
C HIS A 565 -1.17 -20.73 26.20
N PHE A 566 -0.65 -21.94 26.46
CA PHE A 566 0.65 -22.10 27.08
C PHE A 566 1.78 -21.52 26.23
N VAL A 567 1.73 -21.72 24.91
CA VAL A 567 2.70 -21.17 23.94
C VAL A 567 2.60 -19.64 23.88
N LEU A 568 1.40 -19.08 23.82
CA LEU A 568 1.20 -17.63 23.63
C LEU A 568 1.43 -16.82 24.92
N PHE A 569 1.01 -17.35 26.06
CA PHE A 569 0.96 -16.63 27.34
C PHE A 569 1.66 -17.38 28.48
N GLY A 570 1.33 -18.66 28.66
CA GLY A 570 1.69 -19.42 29.87
C GLY A 570 3.19 -19.48 30.16
N GLN A 571 4.03 -19.61 29.13
CA GLN A 571 5.50 -19.58 29.30
C GLN A 571 6.02 -18.23 29.82
N ARG A 572 5.46 -17.12 29.33
CA ARG A 572 5.84 -15.76 29.77
C ARG A 572 5.33 -15.46 31.18
N GLU A 573 4.20 -16.05 31.54
CA GLU A 573 3.62 -15.97 32.88
C GLU A 573 4.32 -16.89 33.89
N GLY A 574 5.36 -17.64 33.48
CA GLY A 574 6.09 -18.55 34.36
C GLY A 574 5.30 -19.78 34.78
N ARG A 575 4.22 -20.12 34.05
CA ARG A 575 3.42 -21.31 34.34
C ARG A 575 4.18 -22.58 33.98
N ALA A 576 3.91 -23.65 34.72
CA ALA A 576 4.39 -24.98 34.39
C ALA A 576 3.39 -25.66 33.46
N GLY A 577 3.87 -26.29 32.38
CA GLY A 577 3.02 -27.00 31.41
C GLY A 577 2.81 -28.49 31.74
N HIS A 578 3.58 -29.04 32.67
CA HIS A 578 3.55 -30.44 33.06
C HIS A 578 3.94 -30.59 34.55
N PRO A 579 3.42 -31.60 35.29
CA PRO A 579 3.72 -31.79 36.71
C PRO A 579 5.22 -31.85 37.07
N ARG A 580 6.04 -32.35 36.15
CA ARG A 580 7.49 -32.48 36.34
C ARG A 580 8.23 -31.15 36.33
N ASP A 581 7.65 -30.15 35.70
CA ASP A 581 8.23 -28.81 35.58
C ASP A 581 7.67 -27.86 36.64
N ALA A 582 6.76 -28.36 37.50
CA ALA A 582 6.04 -27.56 38.48
C ALA A 582 6.86 -27.21 39.75
N GLY A 583 7.96 -27.90 40.05
CA GLY A 583 8.80 -27.60 41.23
C GLY A 583 8.03 -27.26 42.52
N ASP A 584 8.56 -26.34 43.33
CA ASP A 584 7.84 -25.67 44.44
C ASP A 584 6.97 -24.49 43.94
N VAL A 585 6.67 -24.38 42.63
CA VAL A 585 5.88 -23.27 42.05
C VAL A 585 4.40 -23.31 42.52
N LEU A 586 4.02 -24.37 43.23
CA LEU A 586 2.69 -24.58 43.82
C LEU A 586 2.70 -24.60 45.36
N ALA A 587 3.80 -24.21 46.01
CA ALA A 587 3.91 -24.11 47.48
C ALA A 587 3.49 -22.73 48.02
#